data_AF-A0A7J8BUX4-F1
#
_entry.id   AF-A0A7J8BUX4-F1
#
_cell.length_a   1.000
_cell.length_b   1.000
_cell.length_c   1.000
_cell.angle_alpha   90.00
_cell.angle_beta   90.00
_cell.angle_gamma   90.00
#
_symmetry.space_group_name_H-M   'P 1'
#
loop_
_entity.id
_entity.type
_entity.pdbx_description
1 polymer ?
#
loop_
_entity_poly.entity_id
_entity_poly.type
_entity_poly.pdbx_seq_one_letter_code
_entity_poly.pdbx_strand_id
1 'polypeptide(L)'
;MLKVVTHMYRVVVILKLLVQQFSVLETMSALDFSDFREYLSPASGFQSLQFRLLENELGVPHGLRVPYNKRHYCDNFKGEDKDLLLKFQQEKTLLQQVEAWLERTLGLELHGFNFWEKFEKNVVKGLQEEFTKIQPCINLVFSKSFSYKLHNLSKSEEKEEKMAEFQQQKRYYSLYLMRNVKSISLIKVKGDCHTEHFRGP
;
A
#
# COMPACT_ATOMS: atom_id res chain seq x y z
N MET A 1 -23.35 8.73 8.99
CA MET A 1 -22.03 8.29 9.52
C MET A 1 -22.15 7.16 10.53
N LEU A 2 -22.83 7.34 11.68
CA LEU A 2 -22.93 6.28 12.71
C LEU A 2 -23.43 4.92 12.17
N LYS A 3 -24.50 4.93 11.35
CA LYS A 3 -25.03 3.70 10.71
C LYS A 3 -23.98 2.97 9.86
N VAL A 4 -23.25 3.68 8.99
CA VAL A 4 -22.22 3.10 8.12
C VAL A 4 -21.14 2.42 8.96
N VAL A 5 -20.61 3.12 9.98
CA VAL A 5 -19.60 2.57 10.89
C VAL A 5 -20.13 1.34 11.62
N THR A 6 -21.36 1.38 12.15
CA THR A 6 -21.95 0.23 12.84
C THR A 6 -22.17 -0.98 11.92
N HIS A 7 -22.54 -0.77 10.65
CA HIS A 7 -22.70 -1.86 9.69
C HIS A 7 -21.36 -2.46 9.28
N MET A 8 -20.34 -1.63 9.00
CA MET A 8 -19.00 -2.12 8.71
C MET A 8 -18.41 -2.87 9.90
N TYR A 9 -18.63 -2.38 11.13
CA TYR A 9 -18.21 -3.08 12.33
C TYR A 9 -18.91 -4.44 12.47
N ARG A 10 -20.21 -4.52 12.16
CA ARG A 10 -20.94 -5.80 12.13
C ARG A 10 -20.31 -6.78 11.14
N VAL A 11 -19.94 -6.33 9.93
CA VAL A 11 -19.23 -7.17 8.95
C VAL A 11 -17.92 -7.71 9.54
N VAL A 12 -17.14 -6.86 10.23
CA VAL A 12 -15.90 -7.30 10.91
C VAL A 12 -16.18 -8.38 11.96
N VAL A 13 -17.22 -8.21 12.78
CA VAL A 13 -17.60 -9.20 13.81
C VAL A 13 -18.04 -10.51 13.18
N ILE A 14 -18.82 -10.46 12.09
CA ILE A 14 -19.22 -11.66 11.32
C ILE A 14 -17.98 -12.37 10.75
N LEU A 15 -17.06 -11.65 10.11
CA LEU A 15 -15.84 -12.25 9.55
C LEU A 15 -14.97 -12.89 10.63
N LYS A 16 -14.87 -12.28 11.82
CA LYS A 16 -14.18 -12.90 12.97
C LYS A 16 -14.82 -14.23 13.37
N LEU A 17 -16.15 -14.30 13.39
CA LEU A 17 -16.87 -15.53 13.68
C LEU A 17 -16.65 -16.58 12.58
N LEU A 18 -16.70 -16.19 11.30
CA LEU A 18 -16.44 -17.11 10.17
C LEU A 18 -15.02 -17.70 10.25
N VAL A 19 -14.02 -16.93 10.66
CA VAL A 19 -12.66 -17.45 10.89
C VAL A 19 -12.64 -18.47 12.03
N GLN A 20 -13.36 -18.21 13.13
CA GLN A 20 -13.46 -19.16 14.24
C GLN A 20 -14.19 -20.44 13.85
N GLN A 21 -15.14 -20.40 12.91
CA GLN A 21 -15.88 -21.59 12.47
C GLN A 21 -14.99 -22.67 11.85
N PHE A 22 -13.80 -22.33 11.34
CA PHE A 22 -12.86 -23.34 10.86
C PHE A 22 -12.45 -24.33 11.94
N SER A 23 -12.37 -23.91 13.21
CA SER A 23 -12.03 -24.83 14.31
C SER A 23 -13.07 -25.93 14.51
N VAL A 24 -14.33 -25.70 14.11
CA VAL A 24 -15.38 -26.71 14.11
C VAL A 24 -15.15 -27.71 12.99
N LEU A 25 -14.77 -27.25 11.79
CA LEU A 25 -14.45 -28.14 10.68
C LEU A 25 -13.19 -28.98 10.96
N GLU A 26 -12.22 -28.41 11.67
CA GLU A 26 -10.98 -29.06 12.09
C GLU A 26 -11.19 -30.20 13.10
N THR A 27 -12.37 -30.32 13.72
CA THR A 27 -12.67 -31.48 14.58
C THR A 27 -12.93 -32.76 13.79
N MET A 28 -13.13 -32.66 12.48
CA MET A 28 -13.28 -33.80 11.58
C MET A 28 -11.92 -34.31 11.14
N SER A 29 -11.66 -35.61 11.29
CA SER A 29 -10.39 -36.18 10.84
C SER A 29 -10.32 -36.24 9.31
N ALA A 30 -9.10 -36.25 8.77
CA ALA A 30 -8.91 -36.40 7.33
C ALA A 30 -9.42 -37.76 6.80
N LEU A 31 -9.45 -38.80 7.67
CA LEU A 31 -10.00 -40.12 7.32
C LEU A 31 -11.52 -40.03 7.18
N ASP A 32 -12.19 -39.45 8.18
CA ASP A 32 -13.66 -39.26 8.14
C ASP A 32 -14.05 -38.39 6.93
N PHE A 33 -13.27 -37.37 6.61
CA PHE A 33 -13.49 -36.56 5.40
C PHE A 33 -13.34 -37.38 4.12
N SER A 34 -12.34 -38.27 4.06
CA SER A 34 -12.09 -39.10 2.88
C SER A 34 -13.26 -40.02 2.56
N ASP A 35 -13.95 -40.52 3.59
CA ASP A 35 -15.04 -41.50 3.45
C ASP A 35 -16.27 -40.93 2.69
N PHE A 36 -16.47 -39.61 2.71
CA PHE A 36 -17.58 -38.98 1.99
C PHE A 36 -17.15 -37.99 0.90
N ARG A 37 -15.84 -37.78 0.72
CA ARG A 37 -15.31 -36.79 -0.23
C ARG A 37 -15.80 -37.02 -1.66
N GLU A 38 -15.99 -38.27 -2.08
CA GLU A 38 -16.42 -38.61 -3.44
C GLU A 38 -17.80 -38.04 -3.78
N TYR A 39 -18.71 -37.93 -2.80
CA TYR A 39 -20.05 -37.36 -3.00
C TYR A 39 -20.04 -35.85 -3.23
N LEU A 40 -18.93 -35.18 -2.93
CA LEU A 40 -18.77 -33.75 -3.15
C LEU A 40 -18.31 -33.42 -4.58
N SER A 41 -17.72 -34.36 -5.31
CA SER A 41 -17.23 -34.10 -6.66
C SER A 41 -18.40 -33.96 -7.66
N PRO A 42 -18.41 -32.97 -8.57
CA PRO A 42 -17.35 -31.99 -8.89
C PRO A 42 -17.49 -30.64 -8.17
N ALA A 43 -18.33 -30.56 -7.14
CA ALA A 43 -18.60 -29.32 -6.44
C ALA A 43 -17.35 -28.78 -5.73
N SER A 44 -17.22 -27.46 -5.69
CA SER A 44 -16.08 -26.81 -5.04
C SER A 44 -16.42 -25.42 -4.51
N GLY A 45 -15.57 -24.91 -3.61
CA GLY A 45 -15.67 -23.53 -3.13
C GLY A 45 -15.57 -22.47 -4.24
N PHE A 46 -15.07 -22.83 -5.44
CA PHE A 46 -15.06 -21.91 -6.59
C PHE A 46 -16.45 -21.58 -7.12
N GLN A 47 -17.47 -22.37 -6.76
CA GLN A 47 -18.88 -22.17 -7.12
C GLN A 47 -19.67 -21.41 -6.03
N SER A 48 -18.99 -20.88 -5.00
CA SER A 48 -19.66 -20.05 -3.99
C SER A 48 -20.03 -18.67 -4.58
N LEU A 49 -21.28 -18.53 -5.03
CA LEU A 49 -21.80 -17.30 -5.63
C LEU A 49 -21.65 -16.10 -4.69
N GLN A 50 -22.12 -16.25 -3.44
CA GLN A 50 -22.07 -15.17 -2.45
C GLN A 50 -20.64 -14.72 -2.13
N PHE A 51 -19.68 -15.65 -2.12
CA PHE A 51 -18.27 -15.29 -1.92
C PHE A 51 -17.74 -14.44 -3.09
N ARG A 52 -18.12 -14.77 -4.32
CA ARG A 52 -17.73 -13.98 -5.50
C ARG A 52 -18.42 -12.62 -5.55
N LEU A 53 -19.69 -12.55 -5.17
CA LEU A 53 -20.39 -11.28 -5.03
C LEU A 53 -19.73 -10.40 -3.96
N LEU A 54 -19.37 -10.96 -2.80
CA LEU A 54 -18.66 -10.23 -1.75
C LEU A 54 -17.32 -9.66 -2.24
N GLU A 55 -16.51 -10.44 -2.95
CA GLU A 55 -15.24 -9.94 -3.49
C GLU A 55 -15.44 -8.83 -4.54
N ASN A 56 -16.45 -8.96 -5.40
CA ASN A 56 -16.77 -7.94 -6.40
C ASN A 56 -17.25 -6.64 -5.74
N GLU A 57 -18.17 -6.73 -4.78
CA GLU A 57 -18.67 -5.59 -4.00
C GLU A 57 -17.55 -4.88 -3.23
N LEU A 58 -16.62 -5.63 -2.63
CA LEU A 58 -15.47 -5.04 -1.95
C LEU A 58 -14.49 -4.34 -2.91
N GLY A 59 -14.51 -4.71 -4.19
CA GLY A 59 -13.68 -4.10 -5.23
C GLY A 59 -12.40 -4.85 -5.54
N VAL A 60 -12.37 -6.18 -5.38
CA VAL A 60 -11.21 -7.00 -5.77
C VAL A 60 -10.99 -6.93 -7.30
N PRO A 61 -9.88 -6.34 -7.79
CA PRO A 61 -9.66 -6.15 -9.22
C PRO A 61 -9.49 -7.46 -9.96
N HIS A 62 -10.07 -7.56 -11.16
CA HIS A 62 -9.98 -8.77 -11.96
C HIS A 62 -8.53 -9.17 -12.27
N GLY A 63 -7.67 -8.19 -12.63
CA GLY A 63 -6.26 -8.43 -12.95
C GLY A 63 -5.39 -8.90 -11.78
N LEU A 64 -5.88 -8.81 -10.54
CA LEU A 64 -5.18 -9.31 -9.34
C LEU A 64 -5.66 -10.71 -8.91
N ARG A 65 -6.64 -11.28 -9.61
CA ARG A 65 -7.14 -12.62 -9.32
C ARG A 65 -6.20 -13.65 -9.92
N VAL A 66 -5.74 -14.58 -9.10
CA VAL A 66 -4.90 -15.71 -9.56
C VAL A 66 -5.77 -16.65 -10.40
N PRO A 67 -5.40 -16.93 -11.66
CA PRO A 67 -6.18 -17.82 -12.50
C PRO A 67 -6.06 -19.27 -12.00
N TYR A 68 -7.20 -19.92 -11.76
CA TYR A 68 -7.27 -21.35 -11.50
C TYR A 68 -7.68 -22.08 -12.79
N ASN A 69 -6.97 -23.15 -13.15
CA ASN A 69 -7.16 -23.88 -14.42
C ASN A 69 -7.19 -22.99 -15.69
N LYS A 70 -6.52 -21.82 -15.64
CA LYS A 70 -6.51 -20.81 -16.72
C LYS A 70 -7.91 -20.34 -17.15
N ARG A 71 -8.91 -20.45 -16.27
CA ARG A 71 -10.30 -20.03 -16.55
C ARG A 71 -10.69 -18.81 -15.73
N HIS A 72 -11.66 -18.07 -16.25
CA HIS A 72 -12.26 -16.96 -15.51
C HIS A 72 -13.16 -17.51 -14.41
N TYR A 73 -13.18 -16.92 -13.21
CA TYR A 73 -13.98 -17.46 -12.11
C TYR A 73 -15.49 -17.53 -12.43
N CYS A 74 -16.00 -16.60 -13.24
CA CYS A 74 -17.39 -16.62 -13.74
C CYS A 74 -17.73 -17.85 -14.60
N ASP A 75 -16.74 -18.58 -15.12
CA ASP A 75 -16.99 -19.78 -15.93
C ASP A 75 -17.61 -20.92 -15.11
N ASN A 76 -17.56 -20.82 -13.78
CA ASN A 76 -18.21 -21.76 -12.87
C ASN A 76 -19.73 -21.53 -12.70
N PHE A 77 -20.27 -20.43 -13.26
CA PHE A 77 -21.65 -20.01 -13.07
C PHE A 77 -22.40 -19.94 -14.42
N LYS A 78 -23.72 -20.16 -14.40
CA LYS A 78 -24.59 -20.17 -15.58
C LYS A 78 -25.92 -19.48 -15.26
N GLY A 79 -26.63 -19.03 -16.30
CA GLY A 79 -27.95 -18.41 -16.16
C GLY A 79 -27.92 -17.19 -15.23
N GLU A 80 -28.93 -17.09 -14.37
CA GLU A 80 -29.15 -15.95 -13.47
C GLU A 80 -27.94 -15.65 -12.57
N ASP A 81 -27.23 -16.66 -12.08
CA ASP A 81 -26.04 -16.48 -11.24
C ASP A 81 -24.91 -15.75 -11.98
N LYS A 82 -24.72 -16.08 -13.26
CA LYS A 82 -23.72 -15.43 -14.10
C LYS A 82 -24.13 -13.99 -14.41
N ASP A 83 -25.40 -13.77 -14.70
CA ASP A 83 -25.95 -12.44 -14.98
C ASP A 83 -25.82 -11.54 -13.75
N LEU A 84 -26.06 -12.09 -12.55
CA LEU A 84 -25.86 -11.39 -11.28
C LEU A 84 -24.40 -11.01 -11.06
N LEU A 85 -23.45 -11.92 -11.32
CA LEU A 85 -22.01 -11.62 -11.21
C LEU A 85 -21.59 -10.51 -12.17
N LEU A 86 -22.07 -10.55 -13.42
CA LEU A 86 -21.76 -9.54 -14.43
C LEU A 86 -22.35 -8.17 -14.06
N LYS A 87 -23.57 -8.15 -13.50
CA LYS A 87 -24.19 -6.93 -12.98
C LYS A 87 -23.33 -6.31 -11.87
N PHE A 88 -22.94 -7.10 -10.88
CA PHE A 88 -22.12 -6.66 -9.75
C PHE A 88 -20.71 -6.22 -10.17
N GLN A 89 -20.18 -6.72 -11.29
CA GLN A 89 -18.92 -6.22 -11.86
C GLN A 89 -19.04 -4.80 -12.45
N GLN A 90 -20.24 -4.38 -12.85
CA GLN A 90 -20.48 -3.07 -13.44
C GLN A 90 -20.92 -2.02 -12.41
N GLU A 91 -21.45 -2.48 -11.27
CA GLU A 91 -21.85 -1.60 -10.17
C GLU A 91 -20.64 -0.96 -9.47
N LYS A 92 -20.88 0.19 -8.84
CA LYS A 92 -19.83 0.90 -8.10
C LYS A 92 -19.51 0.12 -6.83
N THR A 93 -18.27 -0.34 -6.74
CA THR A 93 -17.78 -1.11 -5.60
C THR A 93 -17.69 -0.26 -4.33
N LEU A 94 -17.66 -0.90 -3.17
CA LEU A 94 -17.44 -0.24 -1.88
C LEU A 94 -16.14 0.58 -1.91
N LEU A 95 -15.08 0.06 -2.52
CA LEU A 95 -13.81 0.78 -2.69
C LEU A 95 -14.02 2.10 -3.43
N GLN A 96 -14.66 2.05 -4.61
CA GLN A 96 -14.93 3.23 -5.44
C GLN A 96 -15.85 4.23 -4.73
N GLN A 97 -16.83 3.75 -3.97
CA GLN A 97 -17.72 4.61 -3.20
C GLN A 97 -16.98 5.30 -2.03
N VAL A 98 -16.07 4.59 -1.36
CA VAL A 98 -15.22 5.14 -0.30
C VAL A 98 -14.22 6.14 -0.88
N GLU A 99 -13.57 5.85 -2.00
CA GLU A 99 -12.68 6.76 -2.72
C GLU A 99 -13.41 8.06 -3.08
N ALA A 100 -14.57 7.96 -3.74
CA ALA A 100 -15.37 9.13 -4.07
C ALA A 100 -15.79 9.93 -2.82
N TRP A 101 -16.06 9.26 -1.69
CA TRP A 101 -16.35 9.94 -0.42
C TRP A 101 -15.12 10.66 0.14
N LEU A 102 -13.94 10.03 0.09
CA LEU A 102 -12.67 10.60 0.56
C LEU A 102 -12.24 11.82 -0.26
N GLU A 103 -12.48 11.83 -1.57
CA GLU A 103 -12.18 12.96 -2.45
C GLU A 103 -12.93 14.24 -2.07
N ARG A 104 -14.08 14.12 -1.40
CA ARG A 104 -14.88 15.26 -0.91
C ARG A 104 -14.54 15.69 0.51
N THR A 105 -13.44 15.22 1.07
CA THR A 105 -13.02 15.58 2.42
C THR A 105 -12.65 17.06 2.47
N LEU A 106 -13.33 17.80 3.36
CA LEU A 106 -13.07 19.22 3.55
C LEU A 106 -11.61 19.48 3.94
N GLY A 107 -11.03 20.50 3.33
CA GLY A 107 -9.66 20.95 3.56
C GLY A 107 -8.65 20.46 2.51
N LEU A 108 -9.08 19.62 1.57
CA LEU A 108 -8.26 19.22 0.41
C LEU A 108 -8.31 20.26 -0.73
N GLU A 109 -9.23 21.23 -0.67
CA GLU A 109 -9.44 22.21 -1.73
C GLU A 109 -8.23 23.15 -1.88
N LEU A 110 -7.84 23.43 -3.13
CA LEU A 110 -6.76 24.37 -3.46
C LEU A 110 -7.05 25.78 -2.95
N HIS A 111 -8.29 26.24 -3.13
CA HIS A 111 -8.76 27.56 -2.72
C HIS A 111 -9.49 27.50 -1.38
N GLY A 112 -8.81 27.01 -0.35
CA GLY A 112 -9.36 26.80 0.99
C GLY A 112 -8.26 26.56 2.01
N PHE A 113 -8.38 25.48 2.79
CA PHE A 113 -7.33 25.09 3.73
C PHE A 113 -6.05 24.60 3.03
N ASN A 114 -6.17 24.01 1.83
CA ASN A 114 -5.06 23.43 1.06
C ASN A 114 -4.13 22.56 1.91
N PHE A 115 -4.70 21.47 2.45
CA PHE A 115 -3.99 20.52 3.33
C PHE A 115 -2.68 20.05 2.70
N TRP A 116 -2.68 19.68 1.41
CA TRP A 116 -1.51 19.11 0.75
C TRP A 116 -0.34 20.10 0.65
N GLU A 117 -0.58 21.36 0.33
CA GLU A 117 0.48 22.37 0.30
C GLU A 117 1.06 22.63 1.69
N LYS A 118 0.19 22.73 2.71
CA LYS A 118 0.64 22.92 4.11
C LYS A 118 1.42 21.71 4.61
N PHE A 119 0.93 20.50 4.31
CA PHE A 119 1.57 19.25 4.66
C PHE A 119 2.95 19.16 4.01
N GLU A 120 3.05 19.39 2.70
CA GLU A 120 4.33 19.37 1.97
C GLU A 120 5.32 20.38 2.55
N LYS A 121 4.90 21.64 2.75
CA LYS A 121 5.75 22.68 3.35
C LYS A 121 6.26 22.28 4.73
N ASN A 122 5.38 21.74 5.58
CA ASN A 122 5.74 21.35 6.93
C ASN A 122 6.67 20.12 6.96
N VAL A 123 6.44 19.13 6.09
CA VAL A 123 7.32 17.96 5.98
C VAL A 123 8.70 18.38 5.48
N VAL A 124 8.78 19.19 4.42
CA VAL A 124 10.06 19.69 3.89
C VAL A 124 10.80 20.51 4.94
N LYS A 125 10.10 21.42 5.64
CA LYS A 125 10.69 22.22 6.73
C LYS A 125 11.22 21.33 7.86
N GLY A 126 10.41 20.37 8.34
CA GLY A 126 10.81 19.46 9.41
C GLY A 126 12.03 18.61 9.04
N LEU A 127 12.07 18.10 7.80
CA LEU A 127 13.23 17.36 7.31
C LEU A 127 14.49 18.23 7.19
N GLN A 128 14.35 19.49 6.77
CA GLN A 128 15.47 20.43 6.73
C GLN A 128 16.01 20.74 8.13
N GLU A 129 15.13 20.97 9.10
CA GLU A 129 15.52 21.21 10.49
C GLU A 129 16.25 20.01 11.09
N GLU A 130 15.75 18.79 10.87
CA GLU A 130 16.44 17.56 11.29
C GLU A 130 17.79 17.40 10.59
N PHE A 131 17.87 17.71 9.30
CA PHE A 131 19.14 17.69 8.57
C PHE A 131 20.15 18.68 9.17
N THR A 132 19.73 19.91 9.49
CA THR A 132 20.61 20.90 10.12
C THR A 132 21.10 20.46 11.50
N LYS A 133 20.29 19.73 12.28
CA LYS A 133 20.71 19.17 13.58
C LYS A 133 21.73 18.04 13.41
N ILE A 134 21.55 17.19 12.41
CA ILE A 134 22.39 15.99 12.21
C ILE A 134 23.68 16.35 11.45
N GLN A 135 23.68 17.38 10.61
CA GLN A 135 24.81 17.77 9.77
C GLN A 135 26.12 18.05 10.54
N PRO A 136 26.11 18.72 11.72
CA PRO A 136 27.28 18.86 12.58
C PRO A 136 27.80 17.53 13.12
N CYS A 137 26.91 16.62 13.55
CA CYS A 137 27.27 15.29 14.04
C CYS A 137 27.93 14.46 12.94
N ILE A 138 27.35 14.49 11.73
CA ILE A 138 27.96 13.89 10.53
C ILE A 138 29.35 14.49 10.32
N ASN A 139 29.47 15.81 10.26
CA ASN A 139 30.77 16.47 10.05
C ASN A 139 31.82 16.06 11.09
N LEU A 140 31.41 15.89 12.35
CA LEU A 140 32.29 15.51 13.46
C LEU A 140 32.70 14.03 13.41
N VAL A 141 31.78 13.11 13.09
CA VAL A 141 32.10 11.69 12.89
C VAL A 141 33.04 11.51 11.71
N PHE A 142 32.73 12.19 10.60
CA PHE A 142 33.57 12.20 9.43
C PHE A 142 34.96 12.80 9.76
N SER A 143 35.05 13.97 10.41
CA SER A 143 36.35 14.58 10.73
C SER A 143 37.22 13.74 11.68
N LYS A 144 36.63 13.11 12.71
CA LYS A 144 37.35 12.21 13.62
C LYS A 144 37.84 10.94 12.92
N SER A 145 36.99 10.32 12.09
CA SER A 145 37.37 9.14 11.31
C SER A 145 38.49 9.47 10.31
N PHE A 146 38.42 10.66 9.71
CA PHE A 146 39.42 11.16 8.77
C PHE A 146 40.77 11.46 9.43
N SER A 147 40.79 12.16 10.57
CA SER A 147 42.04 12.49 11.28
C SER A 147 42.77 11.23 11.74
N TYR A 148 42.04 10.22 12.23
CA TYR A 148 42.61 8.93 12.62
C TYR A 148 43.23 8.20 11.41
N LYS A 149 42.55 8.17 10.27
CA LYS A 149 43.07 7.52 9.04
C LYS A 149 44.29 8.25 8.47
N LEU A 150 44.27 9.58 8.45
CA LEU A 150 45.39 10.42 7.98
C LEU A 150 46.65 10.25 8.83
N HIS A 151 46.49 10.10 10.14
CA HIS A 151 47.61 9.90 11.08
C HIS A 151 48.35 8.57 10.82
N ASN A 152 47.63 7.55 10.32
CA ASN A 152 48.21 6.23 10.04
C ASN A 152 48.83 6.11 8.63
N LEU A 153 48.83 7.18 7.84
CA LEU A 153 49.42 7.20 6.49
C LEU A 153 50.76 7.95 6.50
N SER A 154 51.78 7.36 5.88
CA SER A 154 53.16 7.86 5.91
C SER A 154 53.54 8.72 4.68
N LYS A 155 52.88 8.52 3.53
CA LYS A 155 53.20 9.22 2.27
C LYS A 155 52.26 10.39 1.98
N SER A 156 52.80 11.47 1.39
CA SER A 156 52.04 12.70 1.08
C SER A 156 50.97 12.49 0.00
N GLU A 157 51.30 11.73 -1.05
CA GLU A 157 50.37 11.46 -2.17
C GLU A 157 49.16 10.63 -1.73
N GLU A 158 49.37 9.63 -0.86
CA GLU A 158 48.28 8.84 -0.27
C GLU A 158 47.33 9.68 0.60
N LYS A 159 47.86 10.74 1.23
CA LYS A 159 47.05 11.68 2.04
C LYS A 159 46.17 12.56 1.16
N GLU A 160 46.68 13.02 0.02
CA GLU A 160 45.92 13.83 -0.94
C GLU A 160 44.82 13.02 -1.62
N GLU A 161 45.10 11.79 -2.06
CA GLU A 161 44.11 10.91 -2.67
C GLU A 161 42.97 10.57 -1.68
N LYS A 162 43.31 10.25 -0.44
CA LYS A 162 42.31 9.99 0.62
C LYS A 162 41.50 11.23 0.98
N MET A 163 42.08 12.44 0.86
CA MET A 163 41.35 13.69 1.08
C MET A 163 40.30 13.92 -0.01
N ALA A 164 40.64 13.65 -1.27
CA ALA A 164 39.73 13.76 -2.41
C ALA A 164 38.56 12.76 -2.32
N GLU A 165 38.86 11.48 -2.05
CA GLU A 165 37.85 10.43 -1.85
C GLU A 165 36.87 10.81 -0.73
N PHE A 166 37.39 11.33 0.37
CA PHE A 166 36.59 11.68 1.53
C PHE A 166 35.67 12.88 1.27
N GLN A 167 36.15 13.91 0.58
CA GLN A 167 35.31 15.04 0.14
C GLN A 167 34.21 14.57 -0.82
N GLN A 168 34.51 13.62 -1.70
CA GLN A 168 33.53 13.02 -2.60
C GLN A 168 32.47 12.22 -1.82
N GLN A 169 32.89 11.43 -0.83
CA GLN A 169 31.99 10.64 0.00
C GLN A 169 31.06 11.53 0.84
N LYS A 170 31.60 12.60 1.43
CA LYS A 170 30.81 13.61 2.14
C LYS A 170 29.77 14.28 1.24
N ARG A 171 30.14 14.61 -0.01
CA ARG A 171 29.20 15.13 -1.02
C ARG A 171 28.12 14.11 -1.37
N TYR A 172 28.48 12.83 -1.57
CA TYR A 172 27.55 11.78 -1.92
C TYR A 172 26.48 11.57 -0.83
N TYR A 173 26.88 11.46 0.44
CA TYR A 173 25.93 11.29 1.55
C TYR A 173 25.01 12.51 1.73
N SER A 174 25.54 13.72 1.57
CA SER A 174 24.74 14.96 1.60
C SER A 174 23.71 15.00 0.46
N LEU A 175 24.11 14.62 -0.76
CA LEU A 175 23.21 14.55 -1.92
C LEU A 175 22.16 13.44 -1.78
N TYR A 176 22.52 12.26 -1.26
CA TYR A 176 21.60 11.15 -1.04
C TYR A 176 20.48 11.54 -0.07
N LEU A 177 20.83 12.18 1.04
CA LEU A 177 19.87 12.68 2.03
C LEU A 177 18.96 13.77 1.42
N MET A 178 19.52 14.74 0.68
CA MET A 178 18.75 15.77 -0.03
C MET A 178 17.79 15.17 -1.08
N ARG A 179 18.17 14.07 -1.73
CA ARG A 179 17.34 13.40 -2.75
C ARG A 179 16.16 12.66 -2.12
N ASN A 180 16.32 12.10 -0.92
CA ASN A 180 15.22 11.48 -0.17
C ASN A 180 14.23 12.52 0.36
N VAL A 181 14.67 13.74 0.68
CA VAL A 181 13.77 14.85 0.99
C VAL A 181 12.94 15.25 -0.24
N LYS A 182 13.53 15.23 -1.44
CA LYS A 182 12.83 15.51 -2.71
C LYS A 182 11.98 14.34 -3.23
N SER A 183 12.23 13.08 -2.86
CA SER A 183 11.39 11.97 -3.31
C SER A 183 10.01 11.97 -2.64
N ILE A 184 9.87 12.62 -1.49
CA ILE A 184 8.60 12.78 -0.78
C ILE A 184 7.69 13.79 -1.49
N SER A 185 8.23 14.83 -2.15
CA SER A 185 7.41 15.75 -2.95
C SER A 185 6.84 15.10 -4.23
N LEU A 186 7.42 13.99 -4.71
CA LEU A 186 6.85 13.19 -5.81
C LEU A 186 5.61 12.37 -5.40
N ILE A 187 5.35 12.19 -4.10
CA ILE A 187 4.12 11.54 -3.61
C ILE A 187 2.88 12.35 -4.00
N LYS A 188 3.06 13.65 -4.27
CA LYS A 188 2.05 14.57 -4.84
C LYS A 188 1.41 14.05 -6.13
N VAL A 189 2.18 13.35 -6.97
CA VAL A 189 1.67 12.87 -8.28
C VAL A 189 0.64 11.74 -8.12
N LYS A 190 0.66 10.95 -7.04
CA LYS A 190 -0.40 9.95 -6.80
C LYS A 190 -1.67 10.54 -6.20
N GLY A 191 -1.59 11.70 -5.55
CA GLY A 191 -2.77 12.43 -5.03
C GLY A 191 -3.46 13.27 -6.12
N ASP A 192 -2.68 13.90 -7.00
CA ASP A 192 -3.21 14.79 -8.04
C ASP A 192 -3.70 14.02 -9.29
N CYS A 193 -3.13 12.86 -9.64
CA CYS A 193 -3.56 12.12 -10.85
C CYS A 193 -5.01 11.59 -10.82
N HIS A 194 -5.68 11.56 -9.66
CA HIS A 194 -7.10 11.20 -9.59
C HIS A 194 -8.05 12.40 -9.66
N THR A 195 -7.58 13.63 -9.45
CA THR A 195 -8.44 14.83 -9.49
C THR A 195 -8.45 15.51 -10.87
N GLU A 196 -7.50 15.25 -11.74
CA GLU A 196 -7.42 15.90 -13.07
C GLU A 196 -8.20 15.19 -14.19
N HIS A 197 -8.70 13.96 -14.00
CA HIS A 197 -9.36 13.21 -15.09
C HIS A 197 -10.87 13.41 -15.23
N PHE A 198 -11.51 14.24 -14.40
CA PHE A 198 -12.95 14.47 -14.51
C PHE A 198 -13.28 15.98 -14.45
N ARG A 199 -12.77 16.73 -15.44
CA ARG A 199 -13.41 17.99 -15.88
C ARG A 199 -14.39 17.71 -17.02
N GLY A 200 -15.67 17.57 -16.65
CA GLY A 200 -16.85 18.01 -17.40
C GLY A 200 -17.40 17.12 -18.52
N PRO A 201 -18.61 17.43 -19.03
CA PRO A 201 -19.53 18.51 -18.61
C PRO A 201 -20.44 18.16 -17.43
#